data_AF-E0I7S6-F1
#
_entry.id   AF-E0I7S6-F1
#
_cell.length_a   1.000
_cell.length_b   1.000
_cell.length_c   1.000
_cell.angle_alpha   90.00
_cell.angle_beta   90.00
_cell.angle_gamma   90.00
#
_symmetry.space_group_name_H-M   'P 1'
#
loop_
_entity.id
_entity.type
_entity.pdbx_description
1 polymer ?
#
loop_
_entity_poly.entity_id
_entity_poly.type
_entity_poly.pdbx_seq_one_letter_code
_entity_poly.pdbx_strand_id
1 'polypeptide(L)'
;MKKYLTMIGELVLLLGTFLGVSIVHNDIIVPNSGAYGEFVGKNLPIWITVMFAITSALIAIIFQVKKRIVKERYESIVQMSNFSKISKLDATITTLVGIFTGIFFICFIKLSFIEEATPDFDNYINMFMNSQSFIVTIIGLSIIGPLFEEVLFRGILFNIMRRKMPFIFALVVQAVFYAYCQPNLSVQFISFFLAIMYGILYYRLKSIWSTLLAAGFMNTVIFVAKQYGVLDFLSDCPDHILMLIAGVSLFFMIVLVRAVWKGDNKSVDLRMIGNLLLWTFVYSAFYYPFIFIVWNQYVMGIDAISPWLGRNNVIGFIPYDILAFVIYYYIMKWVNKKDLIQVSNFSRISLKNAVLISILGIAMGVWVQMFFKIPYFEKNYPQFDQLTVYLTDALFLVYFAFLIVHSMYKEIYFRAMIYNVFRTAMPVWVSVIGTGIVYGGLFFNWDIALTIYATLGALIFSFMFEWYKSIWAPIINEFFVFAAYYGIRKLNVAYGPGVVWALGISSVVVIGLMVYLWKNRETGRENEQSLPTGQSDRVGGELHAEL
;
A
#
# COMPACT_ATOMS: atom_id res chain seq x y z
N MET A 1 20.52 -20.07 -3.18
CA MET A 1 19.98 -20.27 -1.80
C MET A 1 20.92 -19.75 -0.71
N LYS A 2 22.20 -20.16 -0.66
CA LYS A 2 23.21 -19.75 0.35
C LYS A 2 23.32 -18.22 0.61
N LYS A 3 23.23 -17.40 -0.43
CA LYS A 3 23.27 -15.92 -0.29
C LYS A 3 22.08 -15.33 0.49
N TYR A 4 20.89 -15.93 0.37
CA TYR A 4 19.69 -15.49 1.07
C TYR A 4 19.70 -16.00 2.52
N LEU A 5 20.13 -17.24 2.75
CA LEU A 5 20.28 -17.78 4.11
C LEU A 5 21.26 -16.96 4.96
N THR A 6 22.42 -16.57 4.40
CA THR A 6 23.37 -15.70 5.08
C THR A 6 22.80 -14.31 5.37
N MET A 7 22.00 -13.75 4.46
CA MET A 7 21.32 -12.48 4.68
C MET A 7 20.32 -12.59 5.83
N ILE A 8 19.47 -13.62 5.81
CA ILE A 8 18.46 -13.86 6.84
C ILE A 8 19.15 -14.05 8.19
N GLY A 9 20.23 -14.84 8.25
CA GLY A 9 21.02 -15.01 9.47
C GLY A 9 21.58 -13.70 10.02
N GLU A 10 22.09 -12.81 9.15
CA GLU A 10 22.54 -11.47 9.57
C GLU A 10 21.40 -10.59 10.09
N LEU A 11 20.25 -10.60 9.41
CA LEU A 11 19.06 -9.84 9.84
C LEU A 11 18.55 -10.35 11.20
N VAL A 12 18.44 -11.67 11.37
CA VAL A 12 18.01 -12.31 12.62
C VAL A 12 18.97 -11.99 13.76
N LEU A 13 20.29 -12.01 13.52
CA LEU A 13 21.27 -11.65 14.54
C LEU A 13 21.12 -10.20 14.98
N LEU A 14 20.98 -9.26 14.05
CA LEU A 14 20.88 -7.83 14.36
C LEU A 14 19.56 -7.47 15.04
N LEU A 15 18.43 -7.94 14.50
CA LEU A 15 17.11 -7.73 15.09
C LEU A 15 16.98 -8.48 16.42
N GLY A 16 17.51 -9.69 16.51
CA GLY A 16 17.54 -10.47 17.74
C GLY A 16 18.39 -9.81 18.82
N THR A 17 19.46 -9.09 18.46
CA THR A 17 20.24 -8.30 19.42
C THR A 17 19.40 -7.14 19.97
N PHE A 18 18.71 -6.40 19.10
CA PHE A 18 17.83 -5.31 19.53
C PHE A 18 16.69 -5.80 20.43
N LEU A 19 15.99 -6.86 20.01
CA LEU A 19 14.90 -7.46 20.79
C LEU A 19 15.42 -8.08 22.10
N GLY A 20 16.58 -8.74 22.06
CA GLY A 20 17.21 -9.33 23.23
C GLY A 20 17.60 -8.27 24.27
N VAL A 21 18.14 -7.12 23.85
CA VAL A 21 18.41 -5.99 24.75
C VAL A 21 17.11 -5.47 25.36
N SER A 22 16.06 -5.30 24.55
CA SER A 22 14.75 -4.85 25.03
C SER A 22 14.20 -5.79 26.12
N ILE A 23 14.18 -7.10 25.86
CA ILE A 23 13.68 -8.11 26.81
C ILE A 23 14.53 -8.14 28.07
N VAL A 24 15.86 -8.27 27.95
CA VAL A 24 16.75 -8.38 29.11
C VAL A 24 16.68 -7.11 29.95
N HIS A 25 16.67 -5.95 29.32
CA HIS A 25 16.63 -4.72 30.09
C HIS A 25 15.28 -4.49 30.77
N ASN A 26 14.17 -4.64 30.03
CA ASN A 26 12.86 -4.27 30.54
C ASN A 26 12.31 -5.29 31.51
N ASP A 27 12.55 -6.58 31.26
CA ASP A 27 11.94 -7.66 32.02
C ASP A 27 12.86 -8.18 33.13
N ILE A 28 14.18 -7.94 33.02
CA ILE A 28 15.17 -8.42 33.99
C ILE A 28 15.87 -7.27 34.71
N ILE A 29 16.45 -6.29 34.01
CA ILE A 29 17.26 -5.26 34.67
C ILE A 29 16.37 -4.26 35.41
N VAL A 30 15.43 -3.60 34.72
CA VAL A 30 14.60 -2.51 35.26
C VAL A 30 13.84 -2.96 36.54
N PRO A 31 13.14 -4.10 36.56
CA PRO A 31 12.36 -4.50 37.75
C PRO A 31 13.25 -4.86 38.94
N ASN A 32 14.50 -5.28 38.72
CA ASN A 32 15.40 -5.77 39.76
C ASN A 32 16.46 -4.75 40.22
N SER A 33 16.44 -3.52 39.71
CA SER A 33 17.51 -2.52 39.94
C SER A 33 17.12 -1.37 40.89
N GLY A 34 16.01 -1.49 41.62
CA GLY A 34 15.57 -0.51 42.63
C GLY A 34 15.52 0.92 42.10
N ALA A 35 16.38 1.80 42.63
CA ALA A 35 16.44 3.22 42.27
C ALA A 35 16.65 3.48 40.77
N TYR A 36 17.40 2.63 40.07
CA TYR A 36 17.58 2.73 38.63
C TYR A 36 16.25 2.48 37.88
N GLY A 37 15.55 1.41 38.26
CA GLY A 37 14.28 1.05 37.65
C GLY A 37 13.23 2.14 37.81
N GLU A 38 13.13 2.72 39.02
CA GLU A 38 12.24 3.85 39.28
C GLU A 38 12.61 5.10 38.47
N PHE A 39 13.90 5.44 38.40
CA PHE A 39 14.36 6.62 37.66
C PHE A 39 14.05 6.52 36.17
N VAL A 40 14.34 5.36 35.58
CA VAL A 40 14.16 5.09 34.16
C VAL A 40 12.67 4.95 33.82
N GLY A 41 11.86 4.33 34.68
CA GLY A 41 10.42 4.25 34.52
C GLY A 41 9.72 5.62 34.54
N LYS A 42 10.24 6.58 35.30
CA LYS A 42 9.77 7.98 35.31
C LYS A 42 10.28 8.82 34.14
N ASN A 43 11.32 8.37 33.43
CA ASN A 43 11.96 9.13 32.36
C ASN A 43 12.13 8.29 31.09
N LEU A 44 11.01 8.03 30.42
CA LEU A 44 10.96 7.22 29.20
C LEU A 44 11.94 7.65 28.08
N PRO A 45 12.19 8.95 27.81
CA PRO A 45 13.21 9.34 26.84
C PRO A 45 14.64 8.89 27.22
N ILE A 46 14.95 8.86 28.52
CA ILE A 46 16.23 8.35 29.03
C ILE A 46 16.28 6.83 28.90
N TRP A 47 15.18 6.15 29.25
CA TRP A 47 15.02 4.71 29.04
C TRP A 47 15.36 4.29 27.60
N ILE A 48 14.75 4.95 26.60
CA ILE A 48 15.04 4.69 25.18
C ILE A 48 16.52 4.94 24.85
N THR A 49 17.07 6.04 25.34
CA THR A 49 18.46 6.41 25.07
C THR A 49 19.43 5.34 25.58
N VAL A 50 19.18 4.78 26.77
CA VAL A 50 19.99 3.69 27.33
C VAL A 50 19.84 2.42 26.49
N MET A 51 18.64 2.06 26.05
CA MET A 51 18.38 0.92 25.14
C MET A 51 19.14 1.02 23.83
N PHE A 52 19.11 2.20 23.23
CA PHE A 52 19.77 2.43 21.96
C PHE A 52 21.30 2.45 22.13
N ALA A 53 21.81 2.95 23.25
CA ALA A 53 23.24 2.91 23.56
C ALA A 53 23.75 1.46 23.75
N ILE A 54 23.08 0.64 24.55
CA ILE A 54 23.45 -0.76 24.78
C ILE A 54 23.38 -1.55 23.47
N THR A 55 22.29 -1.39 22.71
CA THR A 55 22.12 -2.07 21.43
C THR A 55 23.20 -1.66 20.43
N SER A 56 23.51 -0.37 20.33
CA SER A 56 24.57 0.13 19.44
C SER A 56 25.94 -0.45 19.81
N ALA A 57 26.25 -0.55 21.10
CA ALA A 57 27.50 -1.14 21.57
C ALA A 57 27.61 -2.63 21.18
N LEU A 58 26.54 -3.41 21.37
CA LEU A 58 26.51 -4.82 20.98
C LEU A 58 26.61 -5.00 19.45
N ILE A 59 25.90 -4.19 18.67
CA ILE A 59 26.02 -4.20 17.21
C ILE A 59 27.45 -3.85 16.78
N ALA A 60 28.09 -2.86 17.41
CA ALA A 60 29.48 -2.52 17.13
C ALA A 60 30.41 -3.70 17.44
N ILE A 61 30.22 -4.43 18.54
CA ILE A 61 30.97 -5.65 18.87
C ILE A 61 30.76 -6.73 17.80
N ILE A 62 29.51 -6.97 17.39
CA ILE A 62 29.18 -7.94 16.32
C ILE A 62 29.93 -7.58 15.03
N PHE A 63 29.96 -6.31 14.65
CA PHE A 63 30.70 -5.85 13.47
C PHE A 63 32.21 -5.97 13.64
N GLN A 64 32.77 -5.74 14.83
CA GLN A 64 34.19 -5.98 15.12
C GLN A 64 34.57 -7.46 15.00
N VAL A 65 33.74 -8.36 15.51
CA VAL A 65 33.91 -9.82 15.35
C VAL A 65 33.81 -10.20 13.87
N LYS A 66 32.80 -9.68 13.16
CA LYS A 66 32.63 -9.89 11.72
C LYS A 66 33.84 -9.44 10.91
N LYS A 67 34.44 -8.29 11.26
CA LYS A 67 35.68 -7.79 10.62
C LYS A 67 36.85 -8.77 10.76
N ARG A 68 36.95 -9.47 11.91
CA ARG A 68 38.02 -10.46 12.14
C ARG A 68 37.81 -11.75 11.35
N ILE A 69 36.55 -12.16 11.15
CA ILE A 69 36.17 -13.40 10.46
C ILE A 69 36.17 -13.20 8.94
N VAL A 70 35.51 -12.15 8.45
CA VAL A 70 35.27 -11.87 7.03
C VAL A 70 36.34 -10.90 6.55
N LYS A 71 37.51 -11.44 6.15
CA LYS A 71 38.68 -10.64 5.74
C LYS A 71 38.51 -9.96 4.37
N GLU A 72 37.65 -10.46 3.49
CA GLU A 72 37.37 -9.85 2.19
C GLU A 72 36.00 -9.14 2.17
N ARG A 73 35.98 -7.87 1.71
CA ARG A 73 34.79 -7.02 1.54
C ARG A 73 34.00 -6.68 2.82
N TYR A 74 34.70 -6.43 3.94
CA TYR A 74 34.07 -5.85 5.14
C TYR A 74 33.73 -4.37 4.92
N GLU A 75 32.50 -3.97 5.23
CA GLU A 75 32.09 -2.58 5.31
C GLU A 75 31.73 -2.23 6.76
N SER A 76 32.22 -1.08 7.23
CA SER A 76 31.91 -0.59 8.58
C SER A 76 30.49 -0.03 8.65
N ILE A 77 29.93 0.09 9.87
CA ILE A 77 28.63 0.72 10.10
C ILE A 77 28.58 2.12 9.46
N VAL A 78 29.64 2.92 9.63
CA VAL A 78 29.72 4.28 9.06
C VAL A 78 29.67 4.26 7.52
N GLN A 79 30.36 3.30 6.88
CA GLN A 79 30.33 3.15 5.43
C GLN A 79 28.94 2.72 4.93
N MET A 80 28.31 1.77 5.62
CA MET A 80 26.96 1.31 5.29
C MET A 80 25.93 2.43 5.50
N SER A 81 26.06 3.20 6.57
CA SER A 81 25.21 4.35 6.89
C SER A 81 25.35 5.51 5.91
N ASN A 82 26.54 5.74 5.35
CA ASN A 82 26.85 6.85 4.45
C ASN A 82 26.40 8.23 4.98
N PHE A 83 27.24 8.87 5.79
CA PHE A 83 27.00 10.22 6.31
C PHE A 83 27.47 11.33 5.33
N SER A 84 27.32 11.11 4.03
CA SER A 84 27.70 12.08 3.00
C SER A 84 26.88 13.36 3.13
N LYS A 85 27.51 14.52 2.90
CA LYS A 85 26.80 15.81 2.92
C LYS A 85 25.77 15.85 1.80
N ILE A 86 24.55 16.23 2.14
CA ILE A 86 23.49 16.54 1.17
C ILE A 86 23.54 18.02 0.78
N SER A 87 22.99 18.39 -0.38
CA SER A 87 22.93 19.78 -0.80
C SER A 87 22.06 20.60 0.16
N LYS A 88 22.26 21.93 0.22
CA LYS A 88 21.42 22.81 1.05
C LYS A 88 19.94 22.70 0.64
N LEU A 89 19.68 22.62 -0.66
CA LEU A 89 18.33 22.44 -1.19
C LEU A 89 17.72 21.11 -0.72
N ASP A 90 18.45 20.00 -0.84
CA ASP A 90 17.95 18.69 -0.40
C ASP A 90 17.71 18.66 1.11
N ALA A 91 18.60 19.28 1.90
CA ALA A 91 18.41 19.42 3.34
C ALA A 91 17.11 20.17 3.66
N THR A 92 16.91 21.35 3.03
CA THR A 92 15.67 22.13 3.18
C THR A 92 14.44 21.31 2.77
N ILE A 93 14.48 20.61 1.64
CA ILE A 93 13.36 19.77 1.20
C ILE A 93 13.08 18.67 2.23
N THR A 94 14.09 17.95 2.74
CA THR A 94 13.88 16.88 3.72
C THR A 94 13.38 17.40 5.08
N THR A 95 13.83 18.58 5.51
CA THR A 95 13.28 19.25 6.69
C THR A 95 11.80 19.59 6.49
N LEU A 96 11.44 20.18 5.35
CA LEU A 96 10.05 20.49 5.04
C LEU A 96 9.18 19.23 4.96
N VAL A 97 9.70 18.13 4.38
CA VAL A 97 9.01 16.82 4.42
C VAL A 97 8.72 16.43 5.87
N GLY A 98 9.71 16.48 6.76
CA GLY A 98 9.51 16.18 8.19
C GLY A 98 8.44 17.06 8.85
N ILE A 99 8.46 18.36 8.60
CA ILE A 99 7.48 19.30 9.15
C ILE A 99 6.06 18.98 8.66
N PHE A 100 5.86 18.82 7.35
CA PHE A 100 4.55 18.49 6.79
C PHE A 100 4.08 17.09 7.19
N THR A 101 4.97 16.12 7.35
CA THR A 101 4.63 14.81 7.93
C THR A 101 4.18 14.96 9.39
N GLY A 102 4.83 15.80 10.19
CA GLY A 102 4.42 16.08 11.57
C GLY A 102 3.04 16.73 11.65
N ILE A 103 2.77 17.74 10.82
CA ILE A 103 1.45 18.40 10.74
C ILE A 103 0.38 17.42 10.27
N PHE A 104 0.66 16.65 9.22
CA PHE A 104 -0.23 15.60 8.74
C PHE A 104 -0.57 14.63 9.87
N PHE A 105 0.44 14.15 10.60
CA PHE A 105 0.27 13.18 11.67
C PHE A 105 -0.63 13.72 12.79
N ILE A 106 -0.35 14.91 13.34
CA ILE A 106 -1.14 15.46 14.45
C ILE A 106 -2.61 15.74 14.05
N CYS A 107 -2.87 16.16 12.81
CA CYS A 107 -4.24 16.35 12.34
C CYS A 107 -4.93 15.03 12.05
N PHE A 108 -4.21 14.04 11.50
CA PHE A 108 -4.76 12.73 11.16
C PHE A 108 -5.19 11.94 12.40
N ILE A 109 -4.36 11.91 13.45
CA ILE A 109 -4.67 11.17 14.68
C ILE A 109 -5.84 11.80 15.48
N LYS A 110 -6.12 13.09 15.26
CA LYS A 110 -7.21 13.82 15.93
C LYS A 110 -8.52 13.84 15.16
N LEU A 111 -8.61 13.15 14.02
CA LEU A 111 -9.90 12.90 13.36
C LEU A 111 -10.75 12.00 14.26
N SER A 112 -12.02 12.35 14.47
CA SER A 112 -12.89 11.67 15.45
C SER A 112 -12.90 10.14 15.29
N PHE A 113 -13.06 9.66 14.06
CA PHE A 113 -13.09 8.23 13.74
C PHE A 113 -11.72 7.53 13.87
N ILE A 114 -10.61 8.27 13.74
CA ILE A 114 -9.26 7.73 13.96
C ILE A 114 -8.97 7.68 15.46
N GLU A 115 -9.26 8.75 16.18
CA GLU A 115 -9.06 8.87 17.62
C GLU A 115 -9.83 7.77 18.37
N GLU A 116 -11.08 7.51 17.97
CA GLU A 116 -11.89 6.40 18.49
C GLU A 116 -11.30 5.02 18.16
N ALA A 117 -10.79 4.83 16.93
CA ALA A 117 -10.22 3.57 16.50
C ALA A 117 -8.82 3.30 17.08
N THR A 118 -8.10 4.33 17.54
CA THR A 118 -6.68 4.24 17.91
C THR A 118 -6.34 5.01 19.20
N PRO A 119 -7.00 4.70 20.33
CA PRO A 119 -6.77 5.41 21.62
C PRO A 119 -5.32 5.30 22.13
N ASP A 120 -4.58 4.28 21.68
CA ASP A 120 -3.19 4.05 22.04
C ASP A 120 -2.22 5.15 21.59
N PHE A 121 -2.57 6.00 20.62
CA PHE A 121 -1.69 7.09 20.17
C PHE A 121 -1.54 8.20 21.21
N ASP A 122 -2.63 8.65 21.80
CA ASP A 122 -2.57 9.69 22.82
C ASP A 122 -1.82 9.18 24.05
N ASN A 123 -2.06 7.91 24.43
CA ASN A 123 -1.30 7.25 25.48
C ASN A 123 0.20 7.24 25.16
N TYR A 124 0.57 6.85 23.93
CA TYR A 124 1.96 6.85 23.49
C TYR A 124 2.59 8.24 23.58
N ILE A 125 1.94 9.29 23.05
CA ILE A 125 2.47 10.66 23.11
C ILE A 125 2.59 11.14 24.56
N ASN A 126 1.57 10.92 25.39
CA ASN A 126 1.55 11.33 26.80
C ASN A 126 2.64 10.64 27.61
N MET A 127 2.90 9.35 27.36
CA MET A 127 3.97 8.59 28.03
C MET A 127 5.35 9.23 27.87
N PHE A 128 5.64 9.82 26.71
CA PHE A 128 6.91 10.52 26.46
C PHE A 128 6.98 11.94 27.03
N MET A 129 5.83 12.57 27.23
CA MET A 129 5.71 13.91 27.81
C MET A 129 5.79 13.90 29.34
N ASN A 130 5.59 12.75 29.98
CA ASN A 130 5.71 12.57 31.44
C ASN A 130 7.16 12.64 31.97
N SER A 131 8.15 13.00 31.13
CA SER A 131 9.53 13.16 31.56
C SER A 131 9.71 14.42 32.43
N GLN A 132 10.72 14.43 33.30
CA GLN A 132 10.99 15.58 34.17
C GLN A 132 11.47 16.82 33.41
N SER A 133 11.88 16.68 32.15
CA SER A 133 12.44 17.77 31.36
C SER A 133 12.07 17.63 29.89
N PHE A 134 11.33 18.62 29.39
CA PHE A 134 10.99 18.70 27.98
C PHE A 134 12.22 18.70 27.05
N ILE A 135 13.34 19.30 27.49
CA ILE A 135 14.60 19.29 26.74
C ILE A 135 15.11 17.86 26.56
N VAL A 136 15.01 17.03 27.60
CA VAL A 136 15.40 15.61 27.55
C VAL A 136 14.48 14.84 26.60
N THR A 137 13.17 15.14 26.60
CA THR A 137 12.23 14.57 25.63
C THR A 137 12.63 14.90 24.18
N ILE A 138 12.94 16.17 23.88
CA ILE A 138 13.35 16.58 22.53
C ILE A 138 14.69 15.95 22.11
N ILE A 139 15.70 15.94 22.99
CA ILE A 139 16.99 15.32 22.66
C ILE A 139 16.82 13.81 22.43
N GLY A 140 16.09 13.14 23.31
CA GLY A 140 15.85 11.70 23.22
C GLY A 140 15.08 11.31 21.96
N LEU A 141 13.99 12.02 21.64
CA LEU A 141 13.03 11.59 20.61
C LEU A 141 13.24 12.27 19.26
N SER A 142 13.82 13.46 19.19
CA SER A 142 14.06 14.15 17.92
C SER A 142 15.49 13.97 17.39
N ILE A 143 16.43 13.52 18.23
CA ILE A 143 17.84 13.39 17.84
C ILE A 143 18.33 11.96 18.05
N ILE A 144 18.40 11.51 19.31
CA ILE A 144 19.03 10.22 19.65
C ILE A 144 18.24 9.05 19.06
N GLY A 145 16.93 9.07 19.25
CA GLY A 145 16.04 8.01 18.79
C GLY A 145 16.08 7.83 17.27
N PRO A 146 15.77 8.89 16.50
CA PRO A 146 15.89 8.88 15.05
C PRO A 146 17.31 8.50 14.58
N LEU A 147 18.37 8.99 15.23
CA LEU A 147 19.74 8.62 14.84
C LEU A 147 19.97 7.10 14.94
N PHE A 148 19.58 6.49 16.05
CA PHE A 148 19.72 5.04 16.23
C PHE A 148 18.90 4.27 15.20
N GLU A 149 17.62 4.61 15.09
CA GLU A 149 16.69 3.95 14.18
C GLU A 149 17.15 4.06 12.72
N GLU A 150 17.54 5.24 12.26
CA GLU A 150 17.98 5.44 10.89
C GLU A 150 19.30 4.71 10.60
N VAL A 151 20.23 4.66 11.54
CA VAL A 151 21.46 3.86 11.40
C VAL A 151 21.16 2.38 11.30
N LEU A 152 20.32 1.84 12.21
CA LEU A 152 19.97 0.43 12.23
C LEU A 152 19.20 0.03 10.96
N PHE A 153 18.12 0.74 10.65
CA PHE A 153 17.19 0.32 9.62
C PHE A 153 17.62 0.73 8.21
N ARG A 154 18.13 1.96 8.01
CA ARG A 154 18.48 2.47 6.66
C ARG A 154 19.95 2.22 6.37
N GLY A 155 20.82 2.52 7.34
CA GLY A 155 22.24 2.29 7.21
C GLY A 155 22.59 0.81 7.11
N ILE A 156 22.13 -0.01 8.05
CA ILE A 156 22.54 -1.42 8.14
C ILE A 156 21.56 -2.34 7.42
N LEU A 157 20.33 -2.51 7.93
CA LEU A 157 19.39 -3.55 7.48
C LEU A 157 19.00 -3.37 6.00
N PHE A 158 18.60 -2.16 5.60
CA PHE A 158 18.23 -1.86 4.21
C PHE A 158 19.37 -2.16 3.24
N ASN A 159 20.61 -1.76 3.55
CA ASN A 159 21.75 -2.02 2.66
C ASN A 159 22.16 -3.49 2.60
N ILE A 160 22.04 -4.25 3.70
CA ILE A 160 22.21 -5.71 3.68
C ILE A 160 21.21 -6.35 2.71
N MET A 161 19.94 -5.95 2.80
CA MET A 161 18.88 -6.45 1.93
C MET A 161 19.08 -6.02 0.49
N ARG A 162 19.30 -4.72 0.24
CA ARG A 162 19.39 -4.13 -1.10
C ARG A 162 20.49 -4.73 -1.96
N ARG A 163 21.57 -5.27 -1.36
CA ARG A 163 22.64 -6.01 -2.07
C ARG A 163 22.15 -7.33 -2.66
N LYS A 164 21.08 -7.91 -2.13
CA LYS A 164 20.63 -9.27 -2.41
C LYS A 164 19.20 -9.34 -2.94
N MET A 165 18.42 -8.27 -2.81
CA MET A 165 17.04 -8.18 -3.32
C MET A 165 16.76 -6.84 -4.04
N PRO A 166 15.73 -6.80 -4.92
CA PRO A 166 15.31 -5.57 -5.58
C PRO A 166 14.89 -4.50 -4.57
N PHE A 167 14.94 -3.23 -4.98
CA PHE A 167 14.68 -2.09 -4.10
C PHE A 167 13.35 -2.19 -3.37
N ILE A 168 12.25 -2.51 -4.07
CA ILE A 168 10.93 -2.55 -3.43
C ILE A 168 10.84 -3.63 -2.35
N PHE A 169 11.41 -4.82 -2.59
CA PHE A 169 11.43 -5.86 -1.56
C PHE A 169 12.27 -5.42 -0.36
N ALA A 170 13.44 -4.80 -0.57
CA ALA A 170 14.27 -4.31 0.52
C ALA A 170 13.55 -3.21 1.32
N LEU A 171 12.85 -2.32 0.63
CA LEU A 171 12.08 -1.22 1.21
C LEU A 171 10.92 -1.74 2.06
N VAL A 172 10.10 -2.65 1.51
CA VAL A 172 8.92 -3.17 2.20
C VAL A 172 9.31 -4.06 3.37
N VAL A 173 10.26 -4.98 3.19
CA VAL A 173 10.70 -5.86 4.28
C VAL A 173 11.36 -5.05 5.40
N GLN A 174 12.15 -4.03 5.08
CA GLN A 174 12.69 -3.11 6.07
C GLN A 174 11.59 -2.35 6.81
N ALA A 175 10.57 -1.87 6.09
CA ALA A 175 9.45 -1.15 6.69
C ALA A 175 8.63 -2.04 7.63
N VAL A 176 8.42 -3.33 7.29
CA VAL A 176 7.77 -4.30 8.17
C VAL A 176 8.58 -4.50 9.46
N PHE A 177 9.89 -4.69 9.36
CA PHE A 177 10.73 -4.82 10.57
C PHE A 177 10.73 -3.55 11.42
N TYR A 178 10.78 -2.37 10.78
CA TYR A 178 10.70 -1.09 11.48
C TYR A 178 9.37 -0.93 12.22
N ALA A 179 8.26 -1.25 11.55
CA ALA A 179 6.93 -1.24 12.11
C ALA A 179 6.85 -2.20 13.29
N TYR A 180 7.25 -3.47 13.13
CA TYR A 180 7.16 -4.49 14.18
C TYR A 180 7.90 -4.11 15.48
N CYS A 181 8.97 -3.32 15.39
CA CYS A 181 9.71 -2.85 16.56
C CYS A 181 9.01 -1.74 17.36
N GLN A 182 7.81 -1.30 16.95
CA GLN A 182 7.03 -0.27 17.63
C GLN A 182 6.09 -0.86 18.71
N PRO A 183 5.74 -0.10 19.75
CA PRO A 183 5.17 -0.67 20.98
C PRO A 183 3.72 -1.13 20.88
N ASN A 184 2.91 -0.58 19.97
CA ASN A 184 1.50 -0.92 19.83
C ASN A 184 1.06 -0.94 18.36
N LEU A 185 -0.02 -1.66 18.05
CA LEU A 185 -0.46 -1.92 16.68
C LEU A 185 -0.74 -0.63 15.89
N SER A 186 -1.32 0.38 16.55
CA SER A 186 -1.60 1.69 15.96
C SER A 186 -0.32 2.37 15.48
N VAL A 187 0.69 2.47 16.36
CA VAL A 187 2.00 3.03 16.02
C VAL A 187 2.74 2.16 15.00
N GLN A 188 2.64 0.83 15.08
CA GLN A 188 3.22 -0.08 14.08
C GLN A 188 2.68 0.23 12.67
N PHE A 189 1.36 0.44 12.53
CA PHE A 189 0.73 0.73 11.25
C PHE A 189 1.24 2.04 10.64
N ILE A 190 1.29 3.14 11.39
CA ILE A 190 1.79 4.42 10.87
C ILE A 190 3.30 4.36 10.59
N SER A 191 4.06 3.74 11.48
CA SER A 191 5.50 3.58 11.34
C SER A 191 5.90 2.77 10.11
N PHE A 192 5.05 1.85 9.63
CA PHE A 192 5.26 1.17 8.34
C PHE A 192 5.33 2.16 7.18
N PHE A 193 4.39 3.11 7.08
CA PHE A 193 4.36 4.09 6.00
C PHE A 193 5.47 5.14 6.13
N LEU A 194 5.74 5.60 7.35
CA LEU A 194 6.90 6.45 7.64
C LEU A 194 8.19 5.76 7.21
N ALA A 195 8.30 4.46 7.46
CA ALA A 195 9.50 3.73 7.13
C ALA A 195 9.74 3.63 5.63
N ILE A 196 8.68 3.44 4.84
CA ILE A 196 8.72 3.54 3.38
C ILE A 196 9.21 4.93 2.97
N MET A 197 8.62 6.00 3.50
CA MET A 197 9.01 7.37 3.15
C MET A 197 10.50 7.62 3.41
N TYR A 198 11.00 7.28 4.60
CA TYR A 198 12.42 7.42 4.94
C TYR A 198 13.31 6.56 4.04
N GLY A 199 12.92 5.31 3.75
CA GLY A 199 13.66 4.45 2.84
C GLY A 199 13.76 5.03 1.42
N ILE A 200 12.73 5.73 0.94
CA ILE A 200 12.74 6.43 -0.35
C ILE A 200 13.70 7.62 -0.35
N LEU A 201 13.66 8.47 0.69
CA LEU A 201 14.58 9.60 0.85
C LEU A 201 16.03 9.12 0.90
N TYR A 202 16.31 8.12 1.75
CA TYR A 202 17.63 7.53 1.90
C TYR A 202 18.13 6.94 0.57
N TYR A 203 17.31 6.19 -0.15
CA TYR A 203 17.72 5.57 -1.42
C TYR A 203 18.12 6.61 -2.47
N ARG A 204 17.41 7.74 -2.53
CA ARG A 204 17.66 8.78 -3.54
C ARG A 204 18.84 9.68 -3.20
N LEU A 205 18.94 10.09 -1.94
CA LEU A 205 19.98 11.01 -1.47
C LEU A 205 21.25 10.27 -1.01
N LYS A 206 21.16 8.94 -0.85
CA LYS A 206 22.24 8.06 -0.40
C LYS A 206 22.92 8.58 0.86
N SER A 207 22.17 9.20 1.76
CA SER A 207 22.71 9.80 2.98
C SER A 207 21.72 9.68 4.13
N ILE A 208 22.18 9.22 5.30
CA ILE A 208 21.33 9.19 6.50
C ILE A 208 20.89 10.58 6.95
N TRP A 209 21.62 11.64 6.61
CA TRP A 209 21.20 13.01 6.93
C TRP A 209 19.82 13.34 6.36
N SER A 210 19.46 12.75 5.20
CA SER A 210 18.15 12.96 4.58
C SER A 210 16.98 12.45 5.44
N THR A 211 17.15 11.30 6.10
CA THR A 211 16.10 10.71 6.91
C THR A 211 16.15 11.20 8.35
N LEU A 212 17.35 11.49 8.87
CA LEU A 212 17.52 12.07 10.19
C LEU A 212 16.87 13.44 10.31
N LEU A 213 17.02 14.30 9.28
CA LEU A 213 16.32 15.58 9.23
C LEU A 213 14.80 15.39 9.17
N ALA A 214 14.31 14.52 8.28
CA ALA A 214 12.87 14.29 8.15
C ALA A 214 12.26 13.75 9.46
N ALA A 215 12.84 12.71 10.05
CA ALA A 215 12.35 12.10 11.29
C ALA A 215 12.49 13.04 12.50
N GLY A 216 13.63 13.72 12.64
CA GLY A 216 13.88 14.62 13.76
C GLY A 216 12.95 15.83 13.76
N PHE A 217 12.70 16.45 12.60
CA PHE A 217 11.76 17.57 12.50
C PHE A 217 10.31 17.13 12.66
N MET A 218 9.92 15.95 12.16
CA MET A 218 8.60 15.37 12.40
C MET A 218 8.33 15.20 13.90
N ASN A 219 9.23 14.52 14.62
CA ASN A 219 9.10 14.32 16.06
C ASN A 219 9.09 15.64 16.82
N THR A 220 9.93 16.59 16.41
CA THR A 220 9.93 17.93 17.00
C THR A 220 8.57 18.61 16.85
N VAL A 221 7.95 18.58 15.67
CA VAL A 221 6.59 19.13 15.47
C VAL A 221 5.58 18.47 16.40
N ILE A 222 5.58 17.14 16.50
CA ILE A 222 4.62 16.38 17.32
C ILE A 222 4.76 16.75 18.81
N PHE A 223 5.97 16.69 19.38
CA PHE A 223 6.17 16.91 20.80
C PHE A 223 6.07 18.39 21.20
N VAL A 224 6.49 19.31 20.31
CA VAL A 224 6.25 20.75 20.51
C VAL A 224 4.76 21.05 20.47
N ALA A 225 4.02 20.50 19.50
CA ALA A 225 2.57 20.67 19.42
C ALA A 225 1.88 20.15 20.69
N LYS A 226 2.33 19.04 21.27
CA LYS A 226 1.78 18.55 22.55
C LYS A 226 2.13 19.46 23.73
N GLN A 227 3.39 19.90 23.83
CA GLN A 227 3.85 20.77 24.93
C GLN A 227 3.09 22.10 25.01
N TYR A 228 2.69 22.66 23.87
CA TYR A 228 1.99 23.95 23.79
C TYR A 228 0.47 23.80 23.64
N GLY A 229 -0.11 22.61 23.87
CA GLY A 229 -1.56 22.40 23.83
C GLY A 229 -2.20 22.45 22.44
N VAL A 230 -1.41 22.41 21.37
CA VAL A 230 -1.92 22.41 19.98
C VAL A 230 -2.70 21.13 19.69
N LEU A 231 -2.28 19.98 20.22
CA LEU A 231 -3.03 18.73 20.05
C LEU A 231 -4.42 18.82 20.67
N ASP A 232 -4.53 19.46 21.84
CA ASP A 232 -5.80 19.60 22.55
C ASP A 232 -6.72 20.59 21.79
N PHE A 233 -6.15 21.69 21.24
CA PHE A 233 -6.87 22.59 20.33
C PHE A 233 -7.36 21.88 19.05
N LEU A 234 -6.57 20.96 18.48
CA LEU A 234 -6.95 20.21 17.29
C LEU A 234 -8.07 19.20 17.57
N SER A 235 -8.15 18.61 18.77
CA SER A 235 -9.26 17.74 19.17
C SER A 235 -10.61 18.46 19.18
N ASP A 236 -10.62 19.76 19.47
CA ASP A 236 -11.85 20.57 19.45
C ASP A 236 -12.26 21.04 18.04
N CYS A 237 -11.42 20.81 17.03
CA CYS A 237 -11.69 21.24 15.66
C CYS A 237 -12.64 20.29 14.93
N PRO A 238 -13.57 20.79 14.09
CA PRO A 238 -14.38 19.94 13.22
C PRO A 238 -13.54 19.07 12.27
N ASP A 239 -13.93 17.81 12.07
CA ASP A 239 -13.21 16.84 11.22
C ASP A 239 -12.92 17.35 9.81
N HIS A 240 -13.83 18.11 9.20
CA HIS A 240 -13.62 18.64 7.84
C HIS A 240 -12.45 19.63 7.75
N ILE A 241 -12.17 20.37 8.83
CA ILE A 241 -11.00 21.26 8.92
C ILE A 241 -9.73 20.44 9.08
N LEU A 242 -9.76 19.43 9.96
CA LEU A 242 -8.63 18.51 10.17
C LEU A 242 -8.28 17.75 8.88
N MET A 243 -9.30 17.25 8.16
CA MET A 243 -9.13 16.60 6.86
C MET A 243 -8.53 17.54 5.81
N LEU A 244 -8.93 18.82 5.79
CA LEU A 244 -8.35 19.81 4.89
C LEU A 244 -6.86 20.04 5.19
N ILE A 245 -6.50 20.27 6.45
CA ILE A 245 -5.10 20.51 6.86
C ILE A 245 -4.24 19.26 6.60
N ALA A 246 -4.75 18.08 6.96
CA ALA A 246 -4.09 16.81 6.67
C ALA A 246 -3.93 16.61 5.15
N GLY A 247 -4.97 16.85 4.35
CA GLY A 247 -4.92 16.74 2.90
C GLY A 247 -3.90 17.68 2.25
N VAL A 248 -3.86 18.94 2.68
CA VAL A 248 -2.87 19.93 2.22
C VAL A 248 -1.45 19.52 2.62
N SER A 249 -1.26 19.08 3.86
CA SER A 249 0.05 18.63 4.37
C SER A 249 0.55 17.39 3.63
N LEU A 250 -0.35 16.43 3.36
CA LEU A 250 -0.07 15.25 2.55
C LEU A 250 0.31 15.63 1.11
N PHE A 251 -0.40 16.59 0.50
CA PHE A 251 -0.07 17.10 -0.82
C PHE A 251 1.35 17.69 -0.87
N PHE A 252 1.70 18.58 0.07
CA PHE A 252 3.04 19.16 0.14
C PHE A 252 4.11 18.09 0.39
N MET A 253 3.86 17.13 1.30
CA MET A 253 4.76 16.00 1.55
C MET A 253 5.05 15.24 0.24
N ILE A 254 4.02 14.88 -0.54
CA ILE A 254 4.17 14.17 -1.81
C ILE A 254 4.93 15.02 -2.83
N VAL A 255 4.61 16.31 -2.96
CA VAL A 255 5.29 17.23 -3.89
C VAL A 255 6.77 17.38 -3.56
N LEU A 256 7.11 17.52 -2.27
CA LEU A 256 8.49 17.67 -1.80
C LEU A 256 9.30 16.38 -2.00
N VAL A 257 8.73 15.21 -1.66
CA VAL A 257 9.38 13.92 -1.95
C VAL A 257 9.62 13.74 -3.45
N ARG A 258 8.68 14.19 -4.30
CA ARG A 258 8.88 14.22 -5.76
C ARG A 258 9.94 15.23 -6.21
N ALA A 259 10.12 16.34 -5.50
CA ALA A 259 11.12 17.36 -5.83
C ALA A 259 12.56 16.85 -5.65
N VAL A 260 12.84 16.07 -4.59
CA VAL A 260 14.12 15.35 -4.38
C VAL A 260 14.48 14.45 -5.59
N TRP A 261 13.47 14.10 -6.38
CA TRP A 261 13.55 13.17 -7.49
C TRP A 261 13.79 13.79 -8.86
N LYS A 262 13.86 15.11 -9.00
CA LYS A 262 14.25 15.76 -10.28
C LYS A 262 15.76 15.56 -10.53
N GLY A 263 16.11 14.48 -11.25
CA GLY A 263 17.47 14.15 -11.67
C GLY A 263 17.49 12.87 -12.52
N ASP A 264 18.55 12.69 -13.32
CA ASP A 264 18.57 11.83 -14.52
C ASP A 264 18.53 10.31 -14.30
N ASN A 265 18.27 9.83 -13.07
CA ASN A 265 18.17 8.40 -12.81
C ASN A 265 16.76 8.01 -12.34
N LYS A 266 15.94 7.69 -13.33
CA LYS A 266 14.52 7.32 -13.21
C LYS A 266 14.40 5.87 -12.71
N SER A 267 14.56 5.59 -11.41
CA SER A 267 14.27 4.25 -10.90
C SER A 267 12.81 3.89 -11.23
N VAL A 268 12.67 2.80 -11.97
CA VAL A 268 11.38 2.32 -12.49
C VAL A 268 10.42 2.01 -11.33
N ASP A 269 10.97 1.46 -10.25
CA ASP A 269 10.29 1.16 -8.99
C ASP A 269 9.58 2.36 -8.35
N LEU A 270 10.21 3.53 -8.30
CA LEU A 270 9.64 4.71 -7.62
C LEU A 270 8.59 5.42 -8.47
N ARG A 271 8.74 5.37 -9.79
CA ARG A 271 7.69 5.79 -10.73
C ARG A 271 6.46 4.93 -10.60
N MET A 272 6.66 3.62 -10.44
CA MET A 272 5.57 2.70 -10.17
C MET A 272 4.84 3.10 -8.88
N ILE A 273 5.54 3.23 -7.76
CA ILE A 273 4.95 3.63 -6.47
C ILE A 273 4.23 4.99 -6.59
N GLY A 274 4.88 5.99 -7.18
CA GLY A 274 4.31 7.32 -7.33
C GLY A 274 3.05 7.37 -8.19
N ASN A 275 2.95 6.51 -9.21
CA ASN A 275 1.75 6.36 -10.03
C ASN A 275 0.66 5.56 -9.29
N LEU A 276 1.01 4.50 -8.55
CA LEU A 276 0.03 3.77 -7.72
C LEU A 276 -0.60 4.70 -6.68
N LEU A 277 0.23 5.48 -5.97
CA LEU A 277 -0.25 6.47 -5.00
C LEU A 277 -1.13 7.53 -5.67
N LEU A 278 -0.77 8.00 -6.88
CA LEU A 278 -1.59 8.93 -7.63
C LEU A 278 -2.96 8.34 -7.93
N TRP A 279 -3.03 7.15 -8.52
CA TRP A 279 -4.30 6.54 -8.92
C TRP A 279 -5.18 6.20 -7.73
N THR A 280 -4.60 5.64 -6.67
CA THR A 280 -5.30 5.39 -5.41
C THR A 280 -5.81 6.68 -4.78
N PHE A 281 -4.99 7.75 -4.77
CA PHE A 281 -5.43 9.05 -4.25
C PHE A 281 -6.58 9.63 -5.08
N VAL A 282 -6.48 9.62 -6.42
CA VAL A 282 -7.55 10.13 -7.28
C VAL A 282 -8.84 9.33 -7.09
N TYR A 283 -8.75 8.01 -6.96
CA TYR A 283 -9.90 7.16 -6.62
C TYR A 283 -10.53 7.61 -5.31
N SER A 284 -9.78 7.64 -4.21
CA SER A 284 -10.34 7.96 -2.89
C SER A 284 -10.82 9.42 -2.78
N ALA A 285 -10.05 10.38 -3.29
CA ALA A 285 -10.37 11.79 -3.26
C ALA A 285 -11.60 12.15 -4.09
N PHE A 286 -11.96 11.33 -5.07
CA PHE A 286 -13.18 11.51 -5.84
C PHE A 286 -14.34 10.65 -5.31
N TYR A 287 -14.07 9.39 -4.96
CA TYR A 287 -15.06 8.43 -4.47
C TYR A 287 -15.75 8.89 -3.18
N TYR A 288 -14.98 9.22 -2.14
CA TYR A 288 -15.55 9.54 -0.84
C TYR A 288 -16.43 10.81 -0.90
N PRO A 289 -15.98 11.95 -1.46
CA PRO A 289 -16.84 13.12 -1.60
C PRO A 289 -18.07 12.85 -2.48
N PHE A 290 -17.91 12.10 -3.58
CA PHE A 290 -19.05 11.80 -4.44
C PHE A 290 -20.11 10.96 -3.69
N ILE A 291 -19.72 9.88 -3.03
CA ILE A 291 -20.67 9.00 -2.34
C ILE A 291 -21.26 9.68 -1.09
N PHE A 292 -20.45 10.29 -0.24
CA PHE A 292 -20.94 10.87 1.02
C PHE A 292 -21.70 12.17 0.82
N ILE A 293 -21.16 13.08 0.00
CA ILE A 293 -21.74 14.42 -0.16
C ILE A 293 -22.77 14.37 -1.28
N VAL A 294 -22.36 14.05 -2.51
CA VAL A 294 -23.26 14.16 -3.66
C VAL A 294 -24.38 13.12 -3.57
N TRP A 295 -24.04 11.85 -3.39
CA TRP A 295 -25.02 10.78 -3.42
C TRP A 295 -25.87 10.71 -2.15
N ASN A 296 -25.26 10.51 -0.98
CA ASN A 296 -25.99 10.27 0.25
C ASN A 296 -26.68 11.54 0.79
N GLN A 297 -26.01 12.69 0.78
CA GLN A 297 -26.56 13.91 1.37
C GLN A 297 -27.48 14.67 0.41
N TYR A 298 -27.09 14.84 -0.86
CA TYR A 298 -27.89 15.64 -1.80
C TYR A 298 -28.90 14.80 -2.60
N VAL A 299 -28.48 13.70 -3.23
CA VAL A 299 -29.37 12.94 -4.14
C VAL A 299 -30.38 12.08 -3.37
N MET A 300 -29.92 11.30 -2.39
CA MET A 300 -30.80 10.48 -1.54
C MET A 300 -31.65 11.30 -0.58
N GLY A 301 -31.27 12.57 -0.34
CA GLY A 301 -32.05 13.54 0.44
C GLY A 301 -33.24 14.14 -0.30
N ILE A 302 -33.46 13.82 -1.59
CA ILE A 302 -34.62 14.30 -2.34
C ILE A 302 -35.81 13.36 -2.07
N ASP A 303 -36.71 13.79 -1.19
CA ASP A 303 -37.87 13.02 -0.72
C ASP A 303 -38.69 12.40 -1.86
N ALA A 304 -38.86 13.12 -2.98
CA ALA A 304 -39.67 12.67 -4.12
C ALA A 304 -39.13 11.41 -4.82
N ILE A 305 -37.81 11.18 -4.79
CA ILE A 305 -37.16 10.07 -5.53
C ILE A 305 -36.44 9.08 -4.60
N SER A 306 -36.19 9.44 -3.34
CA SER A 306 -35.49 8.62 -2.35
C SER A 306 -36.04 7.18 -2.23
N PRO A 307 -37.37 6.92 -2.19
CA PRO A 307 -37.89 5.55 -2.13
C PRO A 307 -37.60 4.70 -3.37
N TRP A 308 -37.52 5.33 -4.55
CA TRP A 308 -37.15 4.63 -5.79
C TRP A 308 -35.66 4.38 -5.85
N LEU A 309 -34.85 5.36 -5.43
CA LEU A 309 -33.40 5.26 -5.34
C LEU A 309 -32.96 4.22 -4.31
N GLY A 310 -33.65 4.10 -3.17
CA GLY A 310 -33.36 3.06 -2.17
C GLY A 310 -33.47 1.64 -2.74
N ARG A 311 -34.46 1.40 -3.61
CA ARG A 311 -34.61 0.12 -4.34
C ARG A 311 -33.66 -0.05 -5.52
N ASN A 312 -33.09 1.04 -6.02
CA ASN A 312 -32.23 1.08 -7.21
C ASN A 312 -30.88 1.73 -6.90
N ASN A 313 -30.38 1.51 -5.69
CA ASN A 313 -29.19 2.14 -5.11
C ASN A 313 -27.96 2.07 -6.03
N VAL A 314 -27.77 0.98 -6.78
CA VAL A 314 -26.66 0.78 -7.71
C VAL A 314 -26.61 1.82 -8.83
N ILE A 315 -27.71 2.53 -9.11
CA ILE A 315 -27.74 3.61 -10.08
C ILE A 315 -26.77 4.73 -9.71
N GLY A 316 -26.42 4.88 -8.42
CA GLY A 316 -25.46 5.87 -7.95
C GLY A 316 -24.02 5.65 -8.44
N PHE A 317 -23.66 4.41 -8.77
CA PHE A 317 -22.35 4.13 -9.34
C PHE A 317 -22.22 4.61 -10.78
N ILE A 318 -23.30 4.62 -11.57
CA ILE A 318 -23.24 5.02 -12.98
C ILE A 318 -22.69 6.45 -13.17
N PRO A 319 -23.25 7.51 -12.54
CA PRO A 319 -22.71 8.86 -12.70
C PRO A 319 -21.29 8.98 -12.13
N TYR A 320 -20.99 8.26 -11.04
CA TYR A 320 -19.64 8.20 -10.48
C TYR A 320 -18.64 7.61 -11.50
N ASP A 321 -18.92 6.42 -12.03
CA ASP A 321 -18.07 5.65 -12.93
C ASP A 321 -17.78 6.44 -14.21
N ILE A 322 -18.80 7.10 -14.78
CA ILE A 322 -18.65 7.96 -15.95
C ILE A 322 -17.74 9.15 -15.65
N LEU A 323 -17.99 9.85 -14.54
CA LEU A 323 -17.21 11.04 -14.18
C LEU A 323 -15.77 10.68 -13.81
N ALA A 324 -15.57 9.58 -13.08
CA ALA A 324 -14.27 9.04 -12.75
C ALA A 324 -13.48 8.66 -14.01
N PHE A 325 -14.12 8.03 -15.00
CA PHE A 325 -13.48 7.73 -16.28
C PHE A 325 -12.99 8.98 -17.00
N VAL A 326 -13.79 10.05 -17.02
CA VAL A 326 -13.40 11.35 -17.59
C VAL A 326 -12.18 11.93 -16.86
N ILE A 327 -12.20 11.92 -15.53
CA ILE A 327 -11.08 12.39 -14.70
C ILE A 327 -9.82 11.58 -15.00
N TYR A 328 -9.92 10.25 -15.03
CA TYR A 328 -8.80 9.36 -15.32
C TYR A 328 -8.20 9.59 -16.71
N TYR A 329 -9.04 9.80 -17.72
CA TYR A 329 -8.59 10.11 -19.07
C TYR A 329 -7.75 11.40 -19.11
N TYR A 330 -8.22 12.48 -18.49
CA TYR A 330 -7.48 13.75 -18.49
C TYR A 330 -6.20 13.70 -17.64
N ILE A 331 -6.22 13.05 -16.48
CA ILE A 331 -5.02 12.86 -15.66
C ILE A 331 -3.98 12.03 -16.44
N MET A 332 -4.40 10.93 -17.07
CA MET A 332 -3.50 10.09 -17.88
C MET A 332 -2.88 10.89 -19.04
N LYS A 333 -3.70 11.71 -19.71
CA LYS A 333 -3.27 12.54 -20.84
C LYS A 333 -2.30 13.65 -20.42
N TRP A 334 -2.56 14.35 -19.32
CA TRP A 334 -1.78 15.52 -18.92
C TRP A 334 -0.60 15.19 -18.00
N VAL A 335 -0.78 14.28 -17.04
CA VAL A 335 0.26 13.91 -16.06
C VAL A 335 1.18 12.84 -16.64
N ASN A 336 0.61 11.75 -17.16
CA ASN A 336 1.38 10.61 -17.63
C ASN A 336 1.76 10.69 -19.12
N LYS A 337 1.18 11.66 -19.86
CA LYS A 337 1.38 11.85 -21.31
C LYS A 337 1.09 10.59 -22.12
N LYS A 338 0.05 9.85 -21.72
CA LYS A 338 -0.42 8.62 -22.37
C LYS A 338 -1.90 8.72 -22.69
N ASP A 339 -2.35 7.95 -23.67
CA ASP A 339 -3.76 7.79 -23.97
C ASP A 339 -4.35 6.62 -23.16
N LEU A 340 -5.47 6.84 -22.45
CA LEU A 340 -6.07 5.83 -21.59
C LEU A 340 -6.64 4.65 -22.39
N ILE A 341 -7.20 4.89 -23.59
CA ILE A 341 -7.76 3.84 -24.45
C ILE A 341 -6.63 2.94 -24.95
N GLN A 342 -5.51 3.54 -25.34
CA GLN A 342 -4.31 2.79 -25.72
C GLN A 342 -3.73 1.98 -24.56
N VAL A 343 -3.62 2.56 -23.36
CA VAL A 343 -3.12 1.88 -22.17
C VAL A 343 -4.05 0.73 -21.73
N SER A 344 -5.36 0.89 -21.94
CA SER A 344 -6.35 -0.14 -21.65
C SER A 344 -6.29 -1.32 -22.61
N ASN A 345 -5.75 -1.14 -23.82
CA ASN A 345 -5.56 -2.21 -24.81
C ASN A 345 -6.87 -2.93 -25.17
N PHE A 346 -7.77 -2.20 -25.83
CA PHE A 346 -9.03 -2.72 -26.39
C PHE A 346 -8.79 -3.53 -27.68
N SER A 347 -8.05 -4.62 -27.58
CA SER A 347 -7.78 -5.53 -28.70
C SER A 347 -8.91 -6.56 -28.88
N ARG A 348 -9.16 -6.99 -30.13
CA ARG A 348 -10.23 -7.94 -30.44
C ARG A 348 -9.95 -9.31 -29.82
N ILE A 349 -11.00 -9.96 -29.33
CA ILE A 349 -10.98 -11.35 -28.86
C ILE A 349 -11.83 -12.19 -29.81
N SER A 350 -11.37 -13.40 -30.13
CA SER A 350 -12.16 -14.33 -30.95
C SER A 350 -13.49 -14.68 -30.27
N LEU A 351 -14.56 -14.87 -31.05
CA LEU A 351 -15.87 -15.26 -30.51
C LEU A 351 -15.80 -16.54 -29.66
N LYS A 352 -14.99 -17.51 -30.09
CA LYS A 352 -14.74 -18.74 -29.34
C LYS A 352 -14.19 -18.45 -27.94
N ASN A 353 -13.16 -17.60 -27.84
CA ASN A 353 -12.56 -17.24 -26.56
C ASN A 353 -13.56 -16.42 -25.72
N ALA A 354 -14.27 -15.47 -26.31
CA ALA A 354 -15.30 -14.70 -25.62
C ALA A 354 -16.36 -15.61 -24.98
N VAL A 355 -16.88 -16.60 -25.71
CA VAL A 355 -17.85 -17.58 -25.17
C VAL A 355 -17.27 -18.39 -24.02
N LEU A 356 -16.04 -18.90 -24.14
CA LEU A 356 -15.40 -19.66 -23.06
C LEU A 356 -15.17 -18.80 -21.80
N ILE A 357 -14.81 -17.54 -22.01
CA ILE A 357 -14.65 -16.54 -20.95
C ILE A 357 -15.97 -16.22 -20.28
N SER A 358 -17.08 -16.13 -21.03
CA SER A 358 -18.43 -15.97 -20.50
C SER A 358 -18.85 -17.18 -19.64
N ILE A 359 -18.60 -18.41 -20.12
CA ILE A 359 -18.91 -19.64 -19.36
C ILE A 359 -18.10 -19.67 -18.06
N LEU A 360 -16.82 -19.29 -18.11
CA LEU A 360 -15.99 -19.16 -16.91
C LEU A 360 -16.61 -18.14 -15.93
N GLY A 361 -17.05 -16.98 -16.42
CA GLY A 361 -17.69 -15.96 -15.59
C GLY A 361 -18.98 -16.45 -14.93
N ILE A 362 -19.86 -17.12 -15.69
CA ILE A 362 -21.08 -17.73 -15.15
C ILE A 362 -20.73 -18.78 -14.09
N ALA A 363 -19.76 -19.66 -14.36
CA ALA A 363 -19.35 -20.70 -13.42
C ALA A 363 -18.78 -20.11 -12.12
N MET A 364 -17.94 -19.07 -12.22
CA MET A 364 -17.46 -18.31 -11.06
C MET A 364 -18.63 -17.69 -10.29
N GLY A 365 -19.59 -17.09 -11.00
CA GLY A 365 -20.78 -16.50 -10.40
C GLY A 365 -21.62 -17.51 -9.61
N VAL A 366 -21.87 -18.67 -10.21
CA VAL A 366 -22.53 -19.82 -9.57
C VAL A 366 -21.74 -20.27 -8.35
N TRP A 367 -20.43 -20.46 -8.49
CA TRP A 367 -19.58 -20.94 -7.40
C TRP A 367 -19.70 -20.05 -6.16
N VAL A 368 -19.58 -18.73 -6.33
CA VAL A 368 -19.60 -17.80 -5.20
C VAL A 368 -20.97 -17.77 -4.53
N GLN A 369 -22.05 -17.68 -5.30
CA GLN A 369 -23.41 -17.64 -4.74
C GLN A 369 -23.75 -18.92 -3.97
N MET A 370 -23.30 -20.07 -4.46
CA MET A 370 -23.52 -21.34 -3.77
C MET A 370 -22.61 -21.51 -2.54
N PHE A 371 -21.38 -20.99 -2.59
CA PHE A 371 -20.42 -21.10 -1.50
C PHE A 371 -20.90 -20.37 -0.25
N PHE A 372 -21.40 -19.15 -0.41
CA PHE A 372 -21.93 -18.35 0.70
C PHE A 372 -23.32 -18.78 1.18
N LYS A 373 -23.95 -19.75 0.51
CA LYS A 373 -25.18 -20.42 1.01
C LYS A 373 -24.90 -21.60 1.93
N ILE A 374 -23.64 -21.99 2.12
CA ILE A 374 -23.29 -23.02 3.10
C ILE A 374 -23.56 -22.45 4.51
N PRO A 375 -24.25 -23.18 5.42
CA PRO A 375 -24.70 -22.65 6.70
C PRO A 375 -23.59 -22.02 7.56
N TYR A 376 -22.38 -22.58 7.52
CA TYR A 376 -21.23 -22.01 8.21
C TYR A 376 -20.85 -20.62 7.68
N PHE A 377 -20.80 -20.44 6.36
CA PHE A 377 -20.39 -19.17 5.76
C PHE A 377 -21.50 -18.13 5.83
N GLU A 378 -22.75 -18.52 5.60
CA GLU A 378 -23.92 -17.63 5.71
C GLU A 378 -24.03 -17.03 7.11
N LYS A 379 -23.75 -17.83 8.15
CA LYS A 379 -23.79 -17.38 9.55
C LYS A 379 -22.59 -16.52 9.94
N ASN A 380 -21.37 -16.90 9.54
CA ASN A 380 -20.15 -16.23 10.01
C ASN A 380 -19.72 -15.03 9.15
N TYR A 381 -20.23 -14.91 7.92
CA TYR A 381 -19.87 -13.82 7.00
C TYR A 381 -21.11 -13.18 6.35
N PRO A 382 -22.02 -12.58 7.15
CA PRO A 382 -23.26 -11.98 6.64
C PRO A 382 -23.02 -10.82 5.65
N GLN A 383 -21.85 -10.19 5.68
CA GLN A 383 -21.47 -9.11 4.77
C GLN A 383 -21.51 -9.51 3.29
N PHE A 384 -21.35 -10.80 2.95
CA PHE A 384 -21.48 -11.27 1.56
C PHE A 384 -22.93 -11.26 1.06
N ASP A 385 -23.90 -11.59 1.92
CA ASP A 385 -25.32 -11.47 1.57
C ASP A 385 -25.71 -10.01 1.45
N GLN A 386 -25.27 -9.17 2.39
CA GLN A 386 -25.49 -7.71 2.33
C GLN A 386 -24.95 -7.10 1.03
N LEU A 387 -23.71 -7.45 0.64
CA LEU A 387 -23.11 -7.01 -0.62
C LEU A 387 -23.92 -7.52 -1.83
N THR A 388 -24.30 -8.79 -1.81
CA THR A 388 -25.07 -9.39 -2.91
C THR A 388 -26.43 -8.71 -3.06
N VAL A 389 -27.15 -8.49 -1.96
CA VAL A 389 -28.41 -7.74 -1.93
C VAL A 389 -28.21 -6.34 -2.47
N TYR A 390 -27.22 -5.63 -1.93
CA TYR A 390 -26.91 -4.26 -2.34
C TYR A 390 -26.65 -4.14 -3.85
N LEU A 391 -25.98 -5.12 -4.45
CA LEU A 391 -25.67 -5.11 -5.89
C LEU A 391 -26.80 -5.61 -6.79
N THR A 392 -27.71 -6.47 -6.31
CA THR A 392 -28.64 -7.22 -7.18
C THR A 392 -30.12 -6.91 -6.97
N ASP A 393 -30.50 -6.15 -5.94
CA ASP A 393 -31.92 -5.92 -5.64
C ASP A 393 -32.60 -4.89 -6.59
N ALA A 394 -31.82 -4.23 -7.45
CA ALA A 394 -32.31 -3.25 -8.41
C ALA A 394 -33.22 -3.84 -9.52
N LEU A 395 -34.01 -2.96 -10.14
CA LEU A 395 -34.77 -3.28 -11.35
C LEU A 395 -33.84 -3.75 -12.46
N PHE A 396 -34.29 -4.71 -13.27
CA PHE A 396 -33.46 -5.33 -14.32
C PHE A 396 -32.76 -4.32 -15.23
N LEU A 397 -33.47 -3.29 -15.70
CA LEU A 397 -32.88 -2.26 -16.58
C LEU A 397 -31.82 -1.42 -15.87
N VAL A 398 -32.05 -1.05 -14.61
CA VAL A 398 -31.07 -0.30 -13.80
C VAL A 398 -29.85 -1.16 -13.54
N TYR A 399 -30.07 -2.40 -13.13
CA TYR A 399 -29.02 -3.38 -12.89
C TYR A 399 -28.18 -3.64 -14.15
N PHE A 400 -28.82 -3.80 -15.31
CA PHE A 400 -28.15 -4.03 -16.58
C PHE A 400 -27.30 -2.83 -17.00
N ALA A 401 -27.82 -1.61 -16.86
CA ALA A 401 -27.07 -0.39 -17.14
C ALA A 401 -25.86 -0.23 -16.20
N PHE A 402 -26.07 -0.47 -14.90
CA PHE A 402 -25.01 -0.52 -13.89
C PHE A 402 -23.95 -1.55 -14.29
N LEU A 403 -24.36 -2.78 -14.60
CA LEU A 403 -23.44 -3.87 -14.90
C LEU A 403 -22.51 -3.55 -16.07
N ILE A 404 -23.01 -2.95 -17.15
CA ILE A 404 -22.18 -2.57 -18.31
C ILE A 404 -21.16 -1.51 -17.91
N VAL A 405 -21.63 -0.38 -17.36
CA VAL A 405 -20.78 0.79 -17.06
C VAL A 405 -19.75 0.43 -15.98
N HIS A 406 -20.21 -0.24 -14.94
CA HIS A 406 -19.43 -0.54 -13.76
C HIS A 406 -18.35 -1.62 -14.00
N SER A 407 -18.64 -2.64 -14.81
CA SER A 407 -17.63 -3.65 -15.19
C SER A 407 -16.54 -3.03 -16.07
N MET A 408 -16.90 -2.14 -17.00
CA MET A 408 -15.92 -1.42 -17.80
C MET A 408 -15.03 -0.51 -16.94
N TYR A 409 -15.66 0.28 -16.07
CA TYR A 409 -14.95 1.19 -15.17
C TYR A 409 -13.94 0.46 -14.29
N LYS A 410 -14.36 -0.61 -13.60
CA LYS A 410 -13.49 -1.37 -12.69
C LYS A 410 -12.30 -1.98 -13.42
N GLU A 411 -12.53 -2.67 -14.54
CA GLU A 411 -11.41 -3.30 -15.23
C GLU A 411 -10.45 -2.28 -15.86
N ILE A 412 -10.93 -1.12 -16.30
CA ILE A 412 -10.05 -0.02 -16.73
C ILE A 412 -9.20 0.47 -15.56
N TYR A 413 -9.81 0.73 -14.41
CA TYR A 413 -9.09 1.19 -13.23
C TYR A 413 -8.02 0.16 -12.81
N PHE A 414 -8.43 -1.09 -12.59
CA PHE A 414 -7.54 -2.10 -12.02
C PHE A 414 -6.54 -2.69 -13.01
N ARG A 415 -6.88 -2.89 -14.29
CA ARG A 415 -5.94 -3.44 -15.27
C ARG A 415 -5.10 -2.35 -15.94
N ALA A 416 -5.75 -1.31 -16.44
CA ALA A 416 -5.07 -0.29 -17.21
C ALA A 416 -4.21 0.64 -16.33
N MET A 417 -4.70 0.99 -15.14
CA MET A 417 -4.05 2.00 -14.29
C MET A 417 -3.29 1.44 -13.08
N ILE A 418 -3.73 0.31 -12.52
CA ILE A 418 -3.03 -0.32 -11.38
C ILE A 418 -2.09 -1.44 -11.85
N TYR A 419 -2.61 -2.47 -12.52
CA TYR A 419 -1.82 -3.63 -12.95
C TYR A 419 -0.68 -3.26 -13.90
N ASN A 420 -0.96 -2.47 -14.95
CA ASN A 420 0.08 -2.02 -15.87
C ASN A 420 1.17 -1.19 -15.18
N VAL A 421 0.80 -0.41 -14.16
CA VAL A 421 1.77 0.31 -13.34
C VAL A 421 2.63 -0.69 -12.59
N PHE A 422 2.05 -1.67 -11.89
CA PHE A 422 2.82 -2.75 -11.25
C PHE A 422 3.76 -3.45 -12.24
N ARG A 423 3.30 -3.78 -13.45
CA ARG A 423 4.08 -4.48 -14.47
C ARG A 423 5.30 -3.70 -14.98
N THR A 424 5.38 -2.39 -14.73
CA THR A 424 6.59 -1.62 -15.09
C THR A 424 7.82 -2.06 -14.30
N ALA A 425 7.65 -2.50 -13.05
CA ALA A 425 8.76 -2.81 -12.15
C ALA A 425 8.70 -4.22 -11.53
N MET A 426 7.53 -4.86 -11.57
CA MET A 426 7.28 -6.14 -10.91
C MET A 426 7.03 -7.30 -11.89
N PRO A 427 7.43 -8.54 -11.52
CA PRO A 427 7.07 -9.73 -12.28
C PRO A 427 5.57 -9.99 -12.20
N VAL A 428 5.03 -10.72 -13.19
CA VAL A 428 3.59 -10.97 -13.37
C VAL A 428 2.89 -11.39 -12.08
N TRP A 429 3.41 -12.39 -11.37
CA TRP A 429 2.75 -12.91 -10.15
C TRP A 429 2.62 -11.85 -9.04
N VAL A 430 3.63 -10.98 -8.86
CA VAL A 430 3.56 -9.88 -7.88
C VAL A 430 2.56 -8.82 -8.34
N SER A 431 2.53 -8.48 -9.63
CA SER A 431 1.58 -7.51 -10.17
C SER A 431 0.13 -7.99 -10.06
N VAL A 432 -0.10 -9.28 -10.30
CA VAL A 432 -1.43 -9.92 -10.17
C VAL A 432 -1.90 -9.87 -8.71
N ILE A 433 -1.07 -10.33 -7.77
CA ILE A 433 -1.42 -10.31 -6.33
C ILE A 433 -1.57 -8.87 -5.81
N GLY A 434 -0.63 -7.99 -6.14
CA GLY A 434 -0.65 -6.59 -5.71
C GLY A 434 -1.88 -5.85 -6.21
N THR A 435 -2.28 -6.07 -7.47
CA THR A 435 -3.52 -5.51 -8.02
C THR A 435 -4.75 -6.08 -7.30
N GLY A 436 -4.76 -7.38 -6.99
CA GLY A 436 -5.86 -8.01 -6.24
C GLY A 436 -6.03 -7.45 -4.84
N ILE A 437 -4.94 -7.21 -4.10
CA ILE A 437 -4.98 -6.58 -2.77
C ILE A 437 -5.51 -5.14 -2.87
N VAL A 438 -5.02 -4.36 -3.83
CA VAL A 438 -5.51 -2.99 -4.07
C VAL A 438 -7.00 -3.00 -4.44
N TYR A 439 -7.43 -3.97 -5.26
CA TYR A 439 -8.83 -4.20 -5.60
C TYR A 439 -9.68 -4.46 -4.37
N GLY A 440 -9.30 -5.45 -3.55
CA GLY A 440 -10.06 -5.81 -2.36
C GLY A 440 -10.10 -4.68 -1.33
N GLY A 441 -8.95 -4.07 -1.02
CA GLY A 441 -8.85 -3.02 0.00
C GLY A 441 -9.64 -1.77 -0.36
N LEU A 442 -9.52 -1.27 -1.60
CA LEU A 442 -10.21 -0.04 -2.01
C LEU A 442 -11.72 -0.23 -2.20
N PHE A 443 -12.13 -1.37 -2.76
CA PHE A 443 -13.54 -1.57 -3.11
C PHE A 443 -14.38 -1.99 -1.90
N PHE A 444 -13.77 -2.65 -0.91
CA PHE A 444 -14.46 -3.16 0.28
C PHE A 444 -14.05 -2.47 1.57
N ASN A 445 -13.48 -1.25 1.48
CA ASN A 445 -13.03 -0.46 2.63
C ASN A 445 -12.16 -1.27 3.62
N TRP A 446 -11.28 -2.13 3.09
CA TRP A 446 -10.40 -3.01 3.86
C TRP A 446 -11.08 -4.04 4.78
N ASP A 447 -12.37 -4.38 4.57
CA ASP A 447 -12.98 -5.55 5.20
C ASP A 447 -12.18 -6.81 4.82
N ILE A 448 -11.66 -7.52 5.81
CA ILE A 448 -10.68 -8.59 5.60
C ILE A 448 -11.27 -9.72 4.75
N ALA A 449 -12.51 -10.16 5.04
CA ALA A 449 -13.12 -11.29 4.37
C ALA A 449 -13.47 -10.95 2.91
N LEU A 450 -14.09 -9.79 2.69
CA LEU A 450 -14.41 -9.29 1.36
C LEU A 450 -13.14 -9.01 0.56
N THR A 451 -12.09 -8.46 1.19
CA THR A 451 -10.78 -8.19 0.55
C THR A 451 -10.12 -9.47 0.07
N ILE A 452 -10.11 -10.53 0.87
CA ILE A 452 -9.56 -11.84 0.46
C ILE A 452 -10.35 -12.40 -0.72
N TYR A 453 -11.67 -12.43 -0.62
CA TYR A 453 -12.55 -12.90 -1.70
C TYR A 453 -12.33 -12.10 -3.00
N ALA A 454 -12.30 -10.79 -2.89
CA ALA A 454 -12.10 -9.86 -4.00
C ALA A 454 -10.74 -10.03 -4.65
N THR A 455 -9.70 -10.24 -3.83
CA THR A 455 -8.35 -10.54 -4.30
C THR A 455 -8.38 -11.80 -5.17
N LEU A 456 -9.00 -12.89 -4.71
CA LEU A 456 -9.10 -14.14 -5.48
C LEU A 456 -9.77 -13.96 -6.84
N GLY A 457 -10.88 -13.23 -6.91
CA GLY A 457 -11.53 -12.90 -8.19
C GLY A 457 -10.63 -12.05 -9.10
N ALA A 458 -9.99 -11.03 -8.54
CA ALA A 458 -9.08 -10.15 -9.27
C ALA A 458 -7.82 -10.86 -9.79
N LEU A 459 -7.38 -11.97 -9.17
CA LEU A 459 -6.32 -12.81 -9.72
C LEU A 459 -6.72 -13.37 -11.08
N ILE A 460 -7.93 -13.94 -11.18
CA ILE A 460 -8.47 -14.53 -12.42
C ILE A 460 -8.56 -13.46 -13.49
N PHE A 461 -9.18 -12.32 -13.19
CA PHE A 461 -9.30 -11.20 -14.13
C PHE A 461 -7.93 -10.69 -14.62
N SER A 462 -6.93 -10.61 -13.73
CA SER A 462 -5.57 -10.21 -14.11
C SER A 462 -4.89 -11.23 -15.02
N PHE A 463 -5.07 -12.53 -14.76
CA PHE A 463 -4.54 -13.57 -15.63
C PHE A 463 -5.18 -13.53 -17.02
N MET A 464 -6.49 -13.31 -17.10
CA MET A 464 -7.20 -13.18 -18.38
C MET A 464 -6.69 -11.98 -19.19
N PHE A 465 -6.50 -10.84 -18.52
CA PHE A 465 -5.88 -9.67 -19.13
C PHE A 465 -4.45 -9.97 -19.63
N GLU A 466 -3.65 -10.70 -18.86
CA GLU A 466 -2.28 -11.06 -19.24
C GLU A 466 -2.23 -12.05 -20.41
N TRP A 467 -3.12 -13.05 -20.45
CA TRP A 467 -3.13 -14.11 -21.46
C TRP A 467 -3.65 -13.65 -22.83
N TYR A 468 -4.63 -12.76 -22.85
CA TYR A 468 -5.25 -12.28 -24.08
C TYR A 468 -4.82 -10.87 -24.48
N LYS A 469 -4.04 -10.19 -23.62
CA LYS A 469 -3.59 -8.80 -23.86
C LYS A 469 -4.74 -7.94 -24.37
N SER A 470 -5.89 -8.05 -23.72
CA SER A 470 -7.14 -7.40 -24.07
C SER A 470 -7.93 -7.14 -22.81
N ILE A 471 -8.41 -5.90 -22.64
CA ILE A 471 -9.31 -5.57 -21.53
C ILE A 471 -10.72 -6.15 -21.70
N TRP A 472 -11.11 -6.55 -22.92
CA TRP A 472 -12.38 -7.22 -23.14
C TRP A 472 -12.45 -8.57 -22.41
N ALA A 473 -11.32 -9.25 -22.21
CA ALA A 473 -11.30 -10.57 -21.57
C ALA A 473 -11.82 -10.50 -20.12
N PRO A 474 -11.24 -9.67 -19.23
CA PRO A 474 -11.78 -9.54 -17.89
C PRO A 474 -13.15 -8.84 -17.85
N ILE A 475 -13.44 -7.84 -18.72
CA ILE A 475 -14.76 -7.18 -18.76
C ILE A 475 -15.88 -8.19 -19.04
N ILE A 476 -15.70 -9.06 -20.06
CA ILE A 476 -16.69 -10.10 -20.37
C ILE A 476 -16.81 -11.06 -19.19
N ASN A 477 -15.70 -11.49 -18.61
CA ASN A 477 -15.74 -12.42 -17.48
C ASN A 477 -16.52 -11.83 -16.30
N GLU A 478 -16.16 -10.62 -15.87
CA GLU A 478 -16.79 -9.91 -14.76
C GLU A 478 -18.30 -9.66 -15.01
N PHE A 479 -18.64 -9.22 -16.22
CA PHE A 479 -20.04 -9.02 -16.62
C PHE A 479 -20.88 -10.29 -16.38
N PHE A 480 -20.36 -11.45 -16.79
CA PHE A 480 -21.07 -12.72 -16.64
C PHE A 480 -21.04 -13.27 -15.20
N VAL A 481 -20.03 -12.95 -14.38
CA VAL A 481 -20.02 -13.24 -12.93
C VAL A 481 -21.20 -12.55 -12.25
N PHE A 482 -21.32 -11.24 -12.44
CA PHE A 482 -22.39 -10.47 -11.81
C PHE A 482 -23.75 -10.78 -12.41
N ALA A 483 -23.86 -11.00 -13.73
CA ALA A 483 -25.12 -11.46 -14.33
C ALA A 483 -25.61 -12.77 -13.69
N ALA A 484 -24.71 -13.70 -13.39
CA ALA A 484 -25.04 -14.91 -12.65
C ALA A 484 -25.48 -14.61 -11.21
N TYR A 485 -24.88 -13.62 -10.51
CA TYR A 485 -25.36 -13.20 -9.18
C TYR A 485 -26.81 -12.74 -9.22
N TYR A 486 -27.15 -11.87 -10.19
CA TYR A 486 -28.51 -11.39 -10.36
C TYR A 486 -29.50 -12.52 -10.63
N GLY A 487 -29.17 -13.41 -11.57
CA GLY A 487 -30.02 -14.55 -11.93
C GLY A 487 -30.25 -15.50 -10.76
N ILE A 488 -29.18 -15.92 -10.07
CA ILE A 488 -29.26 -16.87 -8.95
C ILE A 488 -30.00 -16.26 -7.77
N ARG A 489 -29.81 -14.97 -7.49
CA ARG A 489 -30.53 -14.29 -6.41
C ARG A 489 -32.04 -14.34 -6.63
N LYS A 490 -32.51 -14.10 -7.85
CA LYS A 490 -33.94 -14.15 -8.19
C LYS A 490 -34.53 -15.56 -8.10
N LEU A 491 -33.71 -16.61 -8.23
CA LEU A 491 -34.14 -18.00 -8.01
C LEU A 491 -34.34 -18.34 -6.52
N ASN A 492 -33.86 -17.51 -5.60
CA ASN A 492 -33.95 -17.70 -4.15
C ASN A 492 -33.61 -19.13 -3.69
N VAL A 493 -32.46 -19.63 -4.15
CA VAL A 493 -32.03 -21.02 -3.92
C VAL A 493 -31.73 -21.26 -2.44
N ALA A 494 -32.44 -22.20 -1.82
CA ALA A 494 -32.18 -22.65 -0.46
C ALA A 494 -31.03 -23.66 -0.40
N TYR A 495 -30.33 -23.72 0.74
CA TYR A 495 -29.27 -24.72 0.95
C TYR A 495 -29.83 -26.14 0.87
N GLY A 496 -29.16 -27.01 0.11
CA GLY A 496 -29.54 -28.40 -0.09
C GLY A 496 -28.59 -29.13 -1.05
N PRO A 497 -28.90 -30.37 -1.45
CA PRO A 497 -28.03 -31.16 -2.33
C PRO A 497 -27.69 -30.44 -3.65
N GLY A 498 -28.64 -29.70 -4.22
CA GLY A 498 -28.43 -28.93 -5.45
C GLY A 498 -27.32 -27.89 -5.34
N VAL A 499 -27.18 -27.22 -4.18
CA VAL A 499 -26.11 -26.25 -3.90
C VAL A 499 -24.75 -26.94 -3.91
N VAL A 500 -24.66 -28.13 -3.29
CA VAL A 500 -23.42 -28.92 -3.25
C VAL A 500 -23.03 -29.40 -4.65
N TRP A 501 -23.99 -29.89 -5.44
CA TRP A 501 -23.74 -30.29 -6.84
C TRP A 501 -23.29 -29.10 -7.70
N ALA A 502 -23.96 -27.95 -7.57
CA ALA A 502 -23.61 -26.74 -8.29
C ALA A 502 -22.19 -26.25 -7.93
N LEU A 503 -21.80 -26.32 -6.65
CA LEU A 503 -20.43 -26.04 -6.21
C LEU A 503 -19.40 -26.99 -6.83
N GLY A 504 -19.67 -28.29 -6.81
CA GLY A 504 -18.78 -29.30 -7.38
C GLY A 504 -18.57 -29.09 -8.88
N ILE A 505 -19.66 -28.95 -9.63
CA ILE A 505 -19.62 -28.72 -11.08
C ILE A 505 -18.92 -27.41 -11.41
N SER A 506 -19.31 -26.31 -10.77
CA SER A 506 -18.69 -25.00 -11.04
C SER A 506 -17.20 -24.98 -10.70
N SER A 507 -16.76 -25.66 -9.63
CA SER A 507 -15.33 -25.79 -9.30
C SER A 507 -14.54 -26.48 -10.40
N VAL A 508 -15.05 -27.60 -10.93
CA VAL A 508 -14.42 -28.34 -12.04
C VAL A 508 -14.38 -27.49 -13.31
N VAL A 509 -15.47 -26.79 -13.62
CA VAL A 509 -15.55 -25.91 -14.79
C VAL A 509 -14.57 -24.73 -14.68
N VAL A 510 -14.51 -24.06 -13.53
CA VAL A 510 -13.59 -22.93 -13.30
C VAL A 510 -12.14 -23.38 -13.48
N ILE A 511 -11.72 -24.46 -12.82
CA ILE A 511 -10.34 -24.96 -12.91
C ILE A 511 -10.04 -25.46 -14.34
N GLY A 512 -10.95 -26.23 -14.94
CA GLY A 512 -10.78 -26.79 -16.27
C GLY A 512 -10.66 -25.71 -17.35
N LEU A 513 -11.53 -24.69 -17.31
CA LEU A 513 -11.49 -23.56 -18.23
C LEU A 513 -10.26 -22.68 -18.00
N MET A 514 -9.85 -22.43 -16.75
CA MET A 514 -8.61 -21.70 -16.47
C MET A 514 -7.39 -22.38 -17.08
N VAL A 515 -7.27 -23.71 -16.95
CA VAL A 515 -6.17 -24.48 -17.56
C VAL A 515 -6.27 -24.46 -19.09
N TYR A 516 -7.47 -24.62 -19.64
CA TYR A 516 -7.68 -24.63 -21.09
C TYR A 516 -7.36 -23.27 -21.73
N LEU A 517 -7.85 -22.18 -21.14
CA LEU A 517 -7.59 -20.80 -21.60
C LEU A 517 -6.10 -20.46 -21.47
N TRP A 518 -5.45 -20.88 -20.39
CA TRP A 518 -4.01 -20.70 -20.23
C TRP A 518 -3.20 -21.43 -21.31
N LYS A 519 -3.55 -22.68 -21.63
CA LYS A 519 -2.87 -23.46 -22.68
C LYS A 519 -3.08 -22.89 -24.08
N ASN A 520 -4.25 -22.33 -24.36
CA ASN A 520 -4.62 -21.76 -25.66
C ASN A 520 -4.51 -20.22 -25.69
N ARG A 521 -3.74 -19.64 -24.76
CA ARG A 521 -3.49 -18.20 -24.74
C ARG A 521 -2.81 -17.77 -26.04
N GLU A 522 -3.08 -16.55 -26.49
CA GLU A 522 -2.49 -15.98 -27.69
C GLU A 522 -1.00 -15.69 -27.46
N THR A 523 -0.17 -16.73 -27.58
CA THR A 523 1.30 -16.63 -27.57
C THR A 523 1.74 -16.22 -28.97
N GLY A 524 1.56 -14.95 -29.29
CA GLY A 524 1.87 -14.42 -30.62
C GLY A 524 1.88 -12.90 -30.65
N ARG A 525 2.83 -12.28 -29.94
CA ARG A 525 3.26 -10.88 -30.12
C ARG A 525 4.51 -10.46 -29.32
N GLU A 526 5.26 -11.38 -28.71
CA GLU A 526 6.51 -11.04 -28.01
C GLU A 526 7.75 -11.02 -28.93
N ASN A 527 7.66 -11.47 -30.19
CA ASN A 527 8.80 -11.51 -31.12
C ASN A 527 8.80 -10.44 -32.24
N GLU A 528 7.82 -9.53 -32.31
CA GLU A 528 7.74 -8.52 -33.40
C GLU A 528 7.66 -7.06 -32.94
N GLN A 529 7.72 -6.78 -31.63
CA GLN A 529 7.70 -5.40 -31.11
C GLN A 529 8.90 -5.05 -30.20
N SER A 530 9.98 -5.82 -30.28
CA SER A 530 11.29 -5.31 -29.87
C SER A 530 11.87 -4.48 -31.02
N LEU A 531 11.99 -3.17 -30.77
CA LEU A 531 12.64 -2.11 -31.56
C LEU A 531 11.70 -1.26 -32.44
N PRO A 532 11.47 0.02 -32.09
CA PRO A 532 11.38 1.05 -33.12
C PRO A 532 12.74 1.12 -33.81
N THR A 533 12.81 0.61 -35.03
CA THR A 533 13.86 0.97 -36.01
C THR A 533 13.88 2.48 -36.16
N GLY A 534 14.98 3.11 -35.77
CA GLY A 534 15.18 4.54 -35.94
C GLY A 534 16.34 5.10 -35.12
N GLN A 535 17.56 4.60 -35.38
CA GLN A 535 18.88 5.26 -35.27
C GLN A 535 19.98 4.21 -35.07
N SER A 536 20.26 3.46 -36.13
CA SER A 536 21.58 2.86 -36.33
C SER A 536 22.14 3.46 -37.61
N ASP A 537 22.80 4.61 -37.48
CA ASP A 537 23.86 5.02 -38.40
C ASP A 537 24.70 6.11 -37.72
N ARG A 538 26.01 5.87 -37.73
CA ARG A 538 27.11 6.72 -37.22
C ARG A 538 27.32 6.69 -35.70
N VAL A 539 28.18 5.80 -35.24
CA VAL A 539 29.59 6.06 -34.86
C VAL A 539 30.13 4.73 -34.32
N GLY A 540 30.58 3.88 -35.22
CA GLY A 540 31.51 2.80 -34.92
C GLY A 540 32.83 3.20 -35.55
N GLY A 541 33.79 3.64 -34.73
CA GLY A 541 35.11 4.04 -35.17
C GLY A 541 35.86 4.71 -34.04
N GLU A 542 36.89 4.01 -33.55
CA GLU A 542 38.02 4.54 -32.77
C GLU A 542 37.75 4.89 -31.30
N LEU A 543 38.14 4.00 -30.38
CA LEU A 543 39.32 4.21 -29.52
C LEU A 543 39.49 3.00 -28.58
N HIS A 544 40.30 2.04 -29.02
CA HIS A 544 41.16 1.26 -28.14
C HIS A 544 42.58 1.77 -28.42
N ALA A 545 43.07 2.70 -27.60
CA ALA A 545 44.49 2.98 -27.44
C ALA A 545 44.70 3.91 -26.23
N GLU A 546 45.58 3.45 -25.35
CA GLU A 546 46.41 4.21 -24.40
C GLU A 546 45.86 4.66 -23.03
N LEU A 547 46.55 4.09 -22.01
CA LEU A 547 46.76 4.48 -20.60
C LEU A 547 45.72 4.06 -19.55
#